data_AF-A0A9W6TG93-F1
#
_entry.id   AF-A0A9W6TG93-F1
#
_cell.length_a   1.000
_cell.length_b   1.000
_cell.length_c   1.000
_cell.angle_alpha   90.00
_cell.angle_beta   90.00
_cell.angle_gamma   90.00
#
_symmetry.space_group_name_H-M   'P 1'
#
loop_
_entity.id
_entity.type
_entity.pdbx_description
1 polymer ?
#
loop_
_entity_poly.entity_id
_entity_poly.type
_entity_poly.pdbx_seq_one_letter_code
_entity_poly.pdbx_strand_id
1 'polypeptide(L)'
;MSFTRLTRSKTAREIRNIIDALDLDDVARYFEQDTDEIDPYVTCEEVSVDAFNKYIGDGEKLRIGLRFLQLSDDGRILIVDLSSPVHEVTVRGLDVEFLAASGNGDEVKIGGSTTVKRAGYPKKEADSTFGPLRSTPNRTAPPSLRTIAEWVTLAVEVGRAQTWASLEAAATVVVGLSWDSVYFVNEGECCWYGDFIPPVRCQYTAGPYSTISNGDNSTRRRS
;
A
#
# COMPACT_ATOMS: atom_id res chain seq x y z
N MET A 1 38.84 4.85 -9.60
CA MET A 1 38.62 4.26 -8.26
C MET A 1 37.60 5.14 -7.55
N SER A 2 36.35 4.70 -7.47
CA SER A 2 35.30 5.45 -6.75
C SER A 2 35.38 5.07 -5.28
N PHE A 3 35.54 6.05 -4.40
CA PHE A 3 35.43 5.82 -2.96
C PHE A 3 33.96 5.55 -2.65
N THR A 4 33.61 4.30 -2.36
CA THR A 4 32.34 3.98 -1.70
C THR A 4 32.40 4.66 -0.34
N ARG A 5 31.72 5.80 -0.20
CA ARG A 5 31.55 6.48 1.07
C ARG A 5 30.74 5.51 1.93
N LEU A 6 31.39 4.85 2.90
CA LEU A 6 30.71 4.11 3.97
C LEU A 6 30.03 5.17 4.86
N THR A 7 28.92 5.71 4.38
CA THR A 7 28.07 6.55 5.21
C THR A 7 27.32 5.65 6.18
N ARG A 8 27.44 6.01 7.46
CA ARG A 8 26.73 5.32 8.53
C ARG A 8 25.23 5.51 8.30
N SER A 9 24.47 4.41 8.28
CA SER A 9 23.01 4.47 8.23
C SER A 9 22.48 5.42 9.30
N LYS A 10 21.50 6.25 8.93
CA LYS A 10 20.78 7.10 9.86
C LYS A 10 20.12 6.28 10.96
N THR A 11 20.01 6.88 12.13
CA THR A 11 19.30 6.34 13.29
C THR A 11 17.82 6.73 13.26
N ALA A 12 16.99 5.98 13.97
CA ALA A 12 15.56 6.30 14.14
C ALA A 12 15.30 7.72 14.68
N ARG A 13 16.22 8.25 15.51
CA ARG A 13 16.13 9.62 16.02
C ARG A 13 16.42 10.66 14.94
N GLU A 14 17.42 10.42 14.08
CA GLU A 14 17.73 11.32 12.97
C GLU A 14 16.61 11.33 11.94
N ILE A 15 16.02 10.16 11.63
CA ILE A 15 14.85 10.05 10.77
C ILE A 15 13.69 10.89 11.33
N ARG A 16 13.39 10.74 12.63
CA ARG A 16 12.34 11.51 13.31
C ARG A 16 12.58 13.02 13.19
N ASN A 17 13.79 13.47 13.48
CA ASN A 17 14.12 14.89 13.39
C ASN A 17 13.97 15.46 11.97
N ILE A 18 14.31 14.68 10.94
CA ILE A 18 14.14 15.07 9.53
C ILE A 18 12.66 15.21 9.19
N ILE A 19 11.85 14.20 9.51
CA ILE A 19 10.41 14.21 9.25
C ILE A 19 9.72 15.33 10.05
N ASP A 20 10.15 15.57 11.28
CA ASP A 20 9.64 16.67 12.12
C ASP A 20 10.06 18.06 11.63
N ALA A 21 11.10 18.15 10.78
CA ALA A 21 11.52 19.41 10.17
C ALA A 21 10.85 19.69 8.81
N LEU A 22 10.09 18.73 8.26
CA LEU A 22 9.37 18.94 7.01
C LEU A 22 8.33 20.05 7.15
N ASP A 23 8.23 20.88 6.11
CA ASP A 23 7.08 21.75 5.89
C ASP A 23 5.98 20.92 5.22
N LEU A 24 4.91 20.58 5.96
CA LEU A 24 3.84 19.75 5.43
C LEU A 24 2.99 20.48 4.39
N ASP A 25 2.96 21.81 4.40
CA ASP A 25 2.27 22.57 3.35
C ASP A 25 3.03 22.48 2.03
N ASP A 26 4.36 22.36 2.09
CA ASP A 26 5.20 22.12 0.91
C ASP A 26 5.01 20.73 0.34
N VAL A 27 4.99 19.70 1.20
CA VAL A 27 4.69 18.33 0.78
C VAL A 27 3.27 18.22 0.23
N ALA A 28 2.27 18.88 0.84
CA ALA A 28 0.91 18.89 0.32
C ALA A 28 0.83 19.52 -1.07
N ARG A 29 1.42 20.72 -1.25
CA ARG A 29 1.49 21.38 -2.56
C ARG A 29 2.18 20.52 -3.61
N TYR A 30 3.17 19.72 -3.22
CA TYR A 30 3.84 18.79 -4.13
C TYR A 30 2.85 17.75 -4.70
N PHE A 31 1.92 17.23 -3.90
CA PHE A 31 0.90 16.26 -4.34
C PHE A 31 -0.39 16.88 -4.91
N GLU A 32 -0.50 18.21 -4.93
CA GLU A 32 -1.64 18.94 -5.52
C GLU A 32 -1.40 19.39 -6.96
N GLN A 33 -0.29 18.98 -7.57
CA GLN A 33 0.02 19.32 -8.97
C GLN A 33 -0.99 18.67 -9.93
N ASP A 34 -1.38 19.38 -10.99
CA ASP A 34 -2.31 18.92 -12.05
C ASP A 34 -1.65 17.86 -12.97
N THR A 35 -1.16 16.77 -12.39
CA THR A 35 -0.57 15.64 -13.10
C THR A 35 -1.13 14.34 -12.53
N ASP A 36 -1.62 13.47 -13.42
CA ASP A 36 -2.29 12.20 -13.06
C ASP A 36 -1.36 11.21 -12.31
N GLU A 37 -0.03 11.39 -12.40
CA GLU A 37 0.96 10.59 -11.66
C GLU A 37 2.12 11.48 -11.17
N ILE A 38 2.35 11.46 -9.86
CA ILE A 38 3.39 12.23 -9.16
C ILE A 38 4.39 11.25 -8.53
N ASP A 39 5.68 11.49 -8.78
CA ASP A 39 6.76 10.71 -8.15
C ASP A 39 6.71 10.84 -6.61
N PRO A 40 7.19 9.84 -5.85
CA PRO A 40 7.24 9.97 -4.40
C PRO A 40 8.14 11.12 -3.92
N TYR A 41 7.71 11.82 -2.87
CA TYR A 41 8.52 12.86 -2.23
C TYR A 41 9.63 12.23 -1.38
N VAL A 42 10.88 12.42 -1.78
CA VAL A 42 12.06 11.87 -1.07
C VAL A 42 12.36 12.70 0.18
N THR A 43 12.40 12.06 1.35
CA THR A 43 12.59 12.77 2.63
C THR A 43 13.95 12.53 3.27
N CYS A 44 14.47 11.32 3.18
CA CYS A 44 15.59 10.88 4.00
C CYS A 44 16.34 9.79 3.25
N GLU A 45 17.67 9.91 3.13
CA GLU A 45 18.52 8.93 2.46
C GLU A 45 19.37 8.15 3.48
N GLU A 46 20.03 7.08 3.03
CA GLU A 46 20.95 6.29 3.86
C GLU A 46 20.26 5.64 5.08
N VAL A 47 19.09 5.06 4.86
CA VAL A 47 18.27 4.42 5.90
C VAL A 47 18.27 2.90 5.71
N SER A 48 18.69 2.17 6.73
CA SER A 48 18.51 0.71 6.79
C SER A 48 17.08 0.32 7.18
N VAL A 49 16.68 -0.90 6.82
CA VAL A 49 15.41 -1.51 7.26
C VAL A 49 15.25 -1.47 8.78
N ASP A 50 16.31 -1.77 9.54
CA ASP A 50 16.26 -1.74 11.00
C ASP A 50 16.03 -0.33 11.55
N ALA A 51 16.70 0.67 10.97
CA ALA A 51 16.52 2.06 11.37
C ALA A 51 15.11 2.57 11.05
N PHE A 52 14.59 2.23 9.87
CA PHE A 52 13.23 2.53 9.47
C PHE A 52 12.21 1.88 10.41
N ASN A 53 12.31 0.56 10.62
CA ASN A 53 11.40 -0.19 11.48
C ASN A 53 11.41 0.27 12.93
N LYS A 54 12.57 0.75 13.41
CA LYS A 54 12.73 1.36 14.73
C LYS A 54 12.15 2.77 14.81
N TYR A 55 12.24 3.56 13.74
CA TYR A 55 11.57 4.86 13.64
C TYR A 55 10.04 4.70 13.69
N ILE A 56 9.51 3.77 12.90
CA ILE A 56 8.08 3.44 12.85
C ILE A 56 7.56 2.96 14.20
N GLY A 57 8.35 2.17 14.94
CA GLY A 57 7.93 1.65 16.25
C GLY A 57 6.61 0.89 16.15
N ASP A 58 5.62 1.24 16.97
CA ASP A 58 4.31 0.59 16.95
C ASP A 58 3.33 1.22 15.94
N GLY A 59 3.76 2.27 15.22
CA GLY A 59 2.94 3.00 14.25
C GLY A 59 2.14 4.15 14.86
N GLU A 60 2.03 4.21 16.19
CA GLU A 60 1.28 5.28 16.87
C GLU A 60 2.00 6.63 16.80
N LYS A 61 1.24 7.72 16.58
CA LYS A 61 1.70 9.12 16.63
C LYS A 61 2.79 9.47 15.62
N LEU A 62 2.86 8.76 14.50
CA LEU A 62 3.67 9.23 13.38
C LEU A 62 3.07 10.53 12.83
N ARG A 63 3.94 11.50 12.53
CA ARG A 63 3.54 12.76 11.90
C ARG A 63 2.91 12.52 10.52
N ILE A 64 3.41 11.51 9.81
CA ILE A 64 2.88 11.00 8.55
C ILE A 64 2.58 9.51 8.79
N GLY A 65 1.34 9.09 8.55
CA GLY A 65 0.93 7.69 8.76
C GLY A 65 1.76 6.72 7.93
N LEU A 66 1.99 5.51 8.46
CA LEU A 66 2.83 4.50 7.80
C LEU A 66 2.27 4.10 6.42
N ARG A 67 0.95 4.10 6.23
CA ARG A 67 0.32 3.86 4.92
C ARG A 67 0.86 4.76 3.80
N PHE A 68 1.36 5.95 4.16
CA PHE A 68 1.91 6.95 3.24
C PHE A 68 3.45 6.96 3.16
N LEU A 69 4.13 6.05 3.87
CA LEU A 69 5.59 5.96 3.89
C LEU A 69 6.05 4.65 3.24
N GLN A 70 7.12 4.76 2.44
CA GLN A 70 7.84 3.60 1.91
C GLN A 70 9.34 3.74 2.16
N LEU A 71 10.03 2.61 2.29
CA LEU A 71 11.49 2.53 2.24
C LEU A 71 11.87 1.87 0.92
N SER A 72 12.61 2.59 0.07
CA SER A 72 13.15 2.05 -1.18
C SER A 72 14.34 1.12 -0.93
N ASP A 73 14.64 0.27 -1.92
CA ASP A 73 15.75 -0.69 -1.86
C ASP A 73 17.13 -0.02 -1.69
N ASP A 74 17.28 1.21 -2.18
CA ASP A 74 18.50 2.02 -2.02
C ASP A 74 18.54 2.84 -0.71
N GLY A 75 17.59 2.59 0.20
CA GLY A 75 17.59 3.15 1.55
C GLY A 75 17.09 4.59 1.63
N ARG A 76 16.13 4.98 0.78
CA ARG A 76 15.44 6.27 0.86
C ARG A 76 14.05 6.11 1.47
N ILE A 77 13.69 7.00 2.40
CA ILE A 77 12.31 7.13 2.88
C ILE A 77 11.55 8.04 1.94
N LEU A 78 10.49 7.49 1.39
CA LEU A 78 9.59 8.14 0.44
C LEU A 78 8.26 8.42 1.14
N ILE A 79 7.73 9.63 0.94
CA ILE A 79 6.30 9.89 1.13
C ILE A 79 5.65 9.61 -0.22
N VAL A 80 4.70 8.69 -0.25
CA VAL A 80 4.07 8.24 -1.51
C VAL A 80 2.73 8.91 -1.76
N ASP A 81 2.02 9.33 -0.73
CA ASP A 81 0.81 10.16 -0.83
C ASP A 81 0.61 10.88 0.52
N LEU A 82 -0.49 11.61 0.69
CA LEU A 82 -0.92 12.16 1.96
C LEU A 82 -2.39 11.82 2.22
N SER A 83 -2.76 11.77 3.50
CA SER A 83 -4.16 11.60 3.88
C SER A 83 -4.98 12.77 3.34
N SER A 84 -5.99 12.46 2.53
CA SER A 84 -6.95 13.43 2.02
C SER A 84 -8.38 12.90 2.23
N PRO A 85 -9.38 13.78 2.32
CA PRO A 85 -10.78 13.35 2.41
C PRO A 85 -11.20 12.43 1.25
N VAL A 86 -10.68 12.68 0.04
CA VAL A 86 -10.92 11.84 -1.13
C VAL A 86 -10.35 10.44 -0.92
N HIS A 87 -9.09 10.34 -0.47
CA HIS A 87 -8.47 9.05 -0.14
C HIS A 87 -9.31 8.25 0.85
N GLU A 88 -9.68 8.85 1.98
CA GLU A 88 -10.46 8.15 3.01
C GLU A 88 -11.85 7.72 2.53
N VAL A 89 -12.51 8.55 1.70
CA VAL A 89 -13.82 8.20 1.12
C VAL A 89 -13.67 7.07 0.11
N THR A 90 -12.62 7.07 -0.72
CA THR A 90 -12.35 6.00 -1.67
C THR A 90 -12.07 4.68 -0.95
N VAL A 91 -11.24 4.69 0.10
CA VAL A 91 -10.98 3.49 0.92
C VAL A 91 -12.28 2.93 1.50
N ARG A 92 -13.12 3.80 2.10
CA ARG A 92 -14.42 3.37 2.64
C ARG A 92 -15.39 2.87 1.57
N GLY A 93 -15.41 3.50 0.40
CA GLY A 93 -16.20 3.05 -0.73
C GLY A 93 -15.81 1.65 -1.18
N LEU A 94 -14.50 1.38 -1.26
CA LEU A 94 -13.99 0.06 -1.59
C LEU A 94 -14.36 -1.00 -0.55
N ASP A 95 -14.31 -0.68 0.74
CA ASP A 95 -14.78 -1.60 1.79
C ASP A 95 -16.23 -2.02 1.57
N VAL A 96 -17.12 -1.07 1.24
CA VAL A 96 -18.54 -1.33 0.99
C VAL A 96 -18.74 -2.16 -0.28
N GLU A 97 -18.15 -1.74 -1.39
CA GLU A 97 -18.31 -2.42 -2.68
C GLU A 97 -17.70 -3.82 -2.68
N PHE A 98 -16.56 -4.02 -2.00
CA PHE A 98 -15.96 -5.34 -1.85
C PHE A 98 -16.88 -6.30 -1.11
N LEU A 99 -17.46 -5.87 0.01
CA LEU A 99 -18.41 -6.72 0.76
C LEU A 99 -19.65 -7.06 -0.08
N ALA A 100 -20.20 -6.09 -0.81
CA ALA A 100 -21.33 -6.32 -1.70
C ALA A 100 -20.98 -7.32 -2.82
N ALA A 101 -19.83 -7.14 -3.46
CA ALA A 101 -19.35 -8.00 -4.55
C ALA A 101 -18.99 -9.42 -4.08
N SER A 102 -18.56 -9.58 -2.82
CA SER A 102 -18.24 -10.89 -2.25
C SER A 102 -19.43 -11.86 -2.21
N GLY A 103 -20.67 -11.34 -2.29
CA GLY A 103 -21.90 -12.12 -2.17
C GLY A 103 -22.19 -12.64 -0.76
N ASN A 104 -21.18 -12.64 0.14
CA ASN A 104 -21.21 -13.16 1.49
C ASN A 104 -20.58 -12.15 2.47
N GLY A 105 -21.02 -10.90 2.45
CA GLY A 105 -20.44 -9.83 3.28
C GLY A 105 -20.40 -10.14 4.79
N ASP A 106 -21.34 -10.95 5.28
CA ASP A 106 -21.41 -11.42 6.67
C ASP A 106 -20.35 -12.48 7.04
N GLU A 107 -19.58 -12.97 6.05
CA GLU A 107 -18.52 -13.97 6.20
C GLU A 107 -17.11 -13.36 6.06
N VAL A 108 -17.03 -12.07 5.72
CA VAL A 108 -15.79 -11.34 5.49
C VAL A 108 -15.57 -10.32 6.60
N LYS A 109 -14.37 -10.33 7.19
CA LYS A 109 -13.94 -9.32 8.15
C LYS A 109 -13.26 -8.17 7.40
N ILE A 110 -13.72 -6.95 7.66
CA ILE A 110 -12.92 -5.74 7.38
C ILE A 110 -11.93 -5.54 8.52
N GLY A 111 -10.64 -5.52 8.19
CA GLY A 111 -9.54 -5.22 9.11
C GLY A 111 -9.19 -3.73 9.16
N GLY A 112 -9.56 -2.96 8.14
CA GLY A 112 -9.12 -1.57 7.97
C GLY A 112 -7.60 -1.49 7.79
N SER A 113 -7.02 -0.32 8.10
CA SER A 113 -5.58 -0.14 7.97
C SER A 113 -4.82 -1.06 8.92
N THR A 114 -3.94 -1.88 8.36
CA THR A 114 -3.22 -2.92 9.10
C THR A 114 -1.74 -2.90 8.73
N THR A 115 -0.89 -2.82 9.76
CA THR A 115 0.56 -2.88 9.60
C THR A 115 1.05 -4.34 9.51
N VAL A 116 1.79 -4.65 8.45
CA VAL A 116 2.53 -5.89 8.31
C VAL A 116 3.94 -5.75 8.87
N LYS A 117 4.37 -6.78 9.61
CA LYS A 117 5.70 -6.87 10.21
C LYS A 117 6.30 -8.23 9.89
N ARG A 118 7.44 -8.26 9.19
CA ARG A 118 8.25 -9.47 8.96
C ARG A 118 9.71 -9.16 9.27
N ALA A 119 10.39 -10.09 9.93
CA ALA A 119 11.81 -9.93 10.24
C ALA A 119 12.63 -9.75 8.95
N GLY A 120 13.48 -8.73 8.92
CA GLY A 120 14.35 -8.42 7.78
C GLY A 120 13.72 -7.58 6.67
N TYR A 121 12.44 -7.20 6.79
CA TYR A 121 11.73 -6.38 5.79
C TYR A 121 11.21 -5.07 6.40
N PRO A 122 11.05 -4.00 5.61
CA PRO A 122 10.43 -2.77 6.09
C PRO A 122 8.98 -3.03 6.50
N LYS A 123 8.55 -2.39 7.59
CA LYS A 123 7.12 -2.33 7.97
C LYS A 123 6.36 -1.60 6.88
N LYS A 124 5.17 -2.08 6.54
CA LYS A 124 4.23 -1.42 5.64
C LYS A 124 2.84 -1.52 6.23
N GLU A 125 2.04 -0.50 6.03
CA GLU A 125 0.63 -0.46 6.41
C GLU A 125 -0.20 -0.31 5.15
N ALA A 126 -1.20 -1.16 4.99
CA ALA A 126 -2.18 -1.02 3.92
C ALA A 126 -3.30 -0.07 4.30
N ASP A 127 -3.99 0.49 3.32
CA ASP A 127 -5.13 1.37 3.55
C ASP A 127 -6.33 0.62 4.11
N SER A 128 -6.63 -0.56 3.55
CA SER A 128 -7.61 -1.49 4.09
C SER A 128 -7.17 -2.94 3.91
N THR A 129 -7.76 -3.83 4.71
CA THR A 129 -7.47 -5.25 4.69
C THR A 129 -8.73 -6.06 4.93
N PHE A 130 -8.74 -7.27 4.39
CA PHE A 130 -9.85 -8.21 4.51
C PHE A 130 -9.32 -9.58 4.88
N GLY A 131 -10.15 -10.33 5.60
CA GLY A 131 -9.85 -11.69 5.99
C GLY A 131 -11.11 -12.45 6.39
N PRO A 132 -10.97 -13.73 6.72
CA PRO A 132 -12.11 -14.51 7.18
C PRO A 132 -12.50 -14.17 8.62
N LEU A 133 -13.80 -14.15 8.90
CA LEU A 133 -14.33 -14.16 10.26
C LEU A 133 -14.10 -15.52 10.93
N ARG A 134 -14.25 -15.54 12.27
CA ARG A 134 -14.27 -16.81 13.02
C ARG A 134 -15.42 -17.73 12.58
N SER A 135 -16.52 -17.15 12.09
CA SER A 135 -17.71 -17.84 11.60
C SER A 135 -17.65 -18.25 10.12
N THR A 136 -16.67 -17.80 9.34
CA THR A 136 -16.58 -18.10 7.90
C THR A 136 -16.63 -19.62 7.66
N PRO A 137 -17.61 -20.12 6.88
CA PRO A 137 -17.73 -21.54 6.58
C PRO A 137 -16.52 -22.09 5.85
N ASN A 138 -16.15 -23.34 6.11
CA ASN A 138 -15.05 -24.05 5.44
C ASN A 138 -13.69 -23.34 5.47
N ARG A 139 -13.50 -22.38 6.38
CA ARG A 139 -12.25 -21.65 6.55
C ARG A 139 -11.12 -22.62 6.90
N THR A 140 -9.97 -22.46 6.24
CA THR A 140 -8.73 -23.17 6.60
C THR A 140 -8.15 -22.66 7.93
N ALA A 141 -7.11 -23.31 8.44
CA ALA A 141 -6.39 -22.77 9.59
C ALA A 141 -5.62 -21.51 9.16
N PRO A 142 -5.53 -20.46 10.01
CA PRO A 142 -4.68 -19.33 9.70
C PRO A 142 -3.22 -19.78 9.50
N PRO A 143 -2.45 -19.08 8.66
CA PRO A 143 -1.01 -19.32 8.53
C PRO A 143 -0.32 -19.33 9.91
N SER A 144 0.72 -20.17 10.05
CA SER A 144 1.42 -20.36 11.32
C SER A 144 1.77 -19.02 11.99
N LEU A 145 1.54 -18.94 13.31
CA LEU A 145 1.75 -17.76 14.17
C LEU A 145 0.70 -16.64 14.07
N ARG A 146 -0.39 -16.79 13.29
CA ARG A 146 -1.48 -15.81 13.24
C ARG A 146 -2.72 -16.28 13.99
N THR A 147 -3.38 -15.35 14.67
CA THR A 147 -4.77 -15.55 15.08
C THR A 147 -5.71 -15.32 13.90
N ILE A 148 -6.95 -15.83 13.98
CA ILE A 148 -8.00 -15.50 13.00
C ILE A 148 -8.23 -13.99 12.92
N ALA A 149 -8.07 -13.28 14.05
CA ALA A 149 -8.23 -11.83 14.07
C ALA A 149 -7.16 -11.08 13.27
N GLU A 150 -5.97 -11.67 13.11
CA GLU A 150 -4.81 -11.10 12.41
C GLU A 150 -4.64 -11.68 11.00
N TRP A 151 -5.53 -12.57 10.59
CA TRP A 151 -5.44 -13.20 9.29
C TRP A 151 -6.00 -12.29 8.21
N VAL A 152 -5.08 -11.71 7.43
CA VAL A 152 -5.37 -10.95 6.22
C VAL A 152 -5.15 -11.84 5.00
N THR A 153 -6.15 -11.90 4.11
CA THR A 153 -6.12 -12.62 2.82
C THR A 153 -6.10 -11.66 1.63
N LEU A 154 -6.59 -10.43 1.83
CA LEU A 154 -6.55 -9.36 0.83
C LEU A 154 -6.16 -8.06 1.51
N ALA A 155 -5.35 -7.27 0.83
CA ALA A 155 -5.21 -5.86 1.17
C ALA A 155 -5.43 -4.94 0.00
N VAL A 156 -5.77 -3.72 0.37
CA VAL A 156 -6.09 -2.64 -0.54
C VAL A 156 -5.15 -1.49 -0.26
N GLU A 157 -4.60 -0.96 -1.34
CA GLU A 157 -3.82 0.27 -1.36
C GLU A 157 -4.52 1.21 -2.36
N VAL A 158 -4.74 2.45 -1.94
CA VAL A 158 -5.38 3.49 -2.74
C VAL A 158 -4.32 4.54 -3.03
N GLY A 159 -4.06 4.77 -4.30
CA GLY A 159 -3.29 5.93 -4.76
C GLY A 159 -4.25 7.03 -5.19
N ARG A 160 -3.97 8.28 -4.80
CA ARG A 160 -4.56 9.44 -5.46
C ARG A 160 -3.59 10.03 -6.47
N ALA A 161 -2.38 10.31 -6.02
CA ALA A 161 -1.33 10.93 -6.85
C ALA A 161 -0.19 9.95 -7.17
N GLN A 162 -0.23 8.72 -6.64
CA GLN A 162 0.86 7.76 -6.75
C GLN A 162 1.03 7.26 -8.19
N THR A 163 2.28 7.11 -8.62
CA THR A 163 2.60 6.37 -9.84
C THR A 163 2.22 4.89 -9.69
N TRP A 164 1.85 4.24 -10.79
CA TRP A 164 1.62 2.80 -10.80
C TRP A 164 2.84 2.00 -10.32
N ALA A 165 4.06 2.47 -10.62
CA ALA A 165 5.28 1.83 -10.15
C ALA A 165 5.41 1.87 -8.61
N SER A 166 4.94 2.93 -7.95
CA SER A 166 4.94 3.03 -6.49
C SER A 166 3.92 2.08 -5.84
N LEU A 167 2.75 1.90 -6.48
CA LEU A 167 1.76 0.92 -6.09
C LEU A 167 2.28 -0.52 -6.27
N GLU A 168 2.94 -0.81 -7.39
CA GLU A 168 3.57 -2.12 -7.67
C GLU A 168 4.71 -2.45 -6.68
N ALA A 169 5.51 -1.46 -6.30
CA ALA A 169 6.53 -1.60 -5.26
C ALA A 169 5.89 -1.94 -3.91
N ALA A 170 4.78 -1.27 -3.55
CA ALA A 170 3.98 -1.63 -2.37
C ALA A 170 3.48 -3.07 -2.45
N ALA A 171 2.95 -3.49 -3.61
CA ALA A 171 2.47 -4.85 -3.86
C ALA A 171 3.54 -5.90 -3.57
N THR A 172 4.75 -5.67 -4.08
CA THR A 172 5.87 -6.61 -3.97
C THR A 172 6.29 -6.80 -2.53
N VAL A 173 6.34 -5.70 -1.77
CA VAL A 173 6.58 -5.75 -0.32
C VAL A 173 5.45 -6.52 0.35
N VAL A 174 4.20 -6.21 0.04
CA VAL A 174 3.02 -6.76 0.71
C VAL A 174 2.79 -8.26 0.43
N VAL A 175 2.81 -8.70 -0.83
CA VAL A 175 2.72 -10.12 -1.23
C VAL A 175 3.93 -10.89 -0.68
N GLY A 176 5.12 -10.30 -0.80
CA GLY A 176 6.34 -10.84 -0.20
C GLY A 176 6.29 -10.93 1.32
N LEU A 177 5.37 -10.24 2.00
CA LEU A 177 5.29 -10.23 3.44
C LEU A 177 4.31 -11.27 4.02
N SER A 178 3.35 -11.82 3.24
CA SER A 178 2.47 -12.98 3.57
C SER A 178 1.03 -12.93 2.99
N TRP A 179 0.67 -11.91 2.23
CA TRP A 179 -0.73 -11.73 1.83
C TRP A 179 -1.00 -12.36 0.47
N ASP A 180 -2.09 -13.13 0.39
CA ASP A 180 -2.41 -13.96 -0.78
C ASP A 180 -2.76 -13.11 -2.03
N SER A 181 -3.18 -11.86 -1.83
CA SER A 181 -3.45 -10.89 -2.90
C SER A 181 -3.45 -9.44 -2.43
N VAL A 182 -3.21 -8.51 -3.35
CA VAL A 182 -3.28 -7.06 -3.19
C VAL A 182 -4.08 -6.44 -4.32
N TYR A 183 -4.95 -5.49 -3.99
CA TYR A 183 -5.75 -4.74 -4.95
C TYR A 183 -5.40 -3.25 -4.87
N PHE A 184 -5.20 -2.65 -6.03
CA PHE A 184 -4.85 -1.24 -6.18
C PHE A 184 -5.95 -0.47 -6.87
N VAL A 185 -6.19 0.74 -6.41
CA VAL A 185 -7.04 1.71 -7.08
C VAL A 185 -6.30 3.02 -7.23
N ASN A 186 -6.29 3.57 -8.44
CA ASN A 186 -5.76 4.88 -8.75
C ASN A 186 -6.66 5.58 -9.78
N GLU A 187 -7.19 6.74 -9.45
CA GLU A 187 -7.99 7.61 -10.34
C GLU A 187 -8.95 6.90 -11.33
N GLY A 188 -9.78 5.96 -10.83
CA GLY A 188 -10.78 5.26 -11.66
C GLY A 188 -10.23 4.07 -12.46
N GLU A 189 -8.96 3.74 -12.29
CA GLU A 189 -8.35 2.48 -12.74
C GLU A 189 -8.07 1.57 -11.54
N CYS A 190 -8.13 0.26 -11.76
CA CYS A 190 -7.81 -0.71 -10.73
C CYS A 190 -6.93 -1.84 -11.28
N CYS A 191 -6.07 -2.38 -10.41
CA CYS A 191 -5.21 -3.50 -10.75
C CYS A 191 -5.19 -4.53 -9.61
N TRP A 192 -5.24 -5.80 -9.96
CA TRP A 192 -5.16 -6.91 -9.00
C TRP A 192 -3.82 -7.63 -9.13
N TYR A 193 -3.14 -7.86 -8.01
CA TYR A 193 -1.94 -8.69 -7.90
C TYR A 193 -2.22 -9.85 -6.95
N GLY A 194 -2.00 -11.09 -7.40
CA GLY A 194 -2.08 -12.26 -6.53
C GLY A 194 -1.35 -13.44 -7.13
N ASP A 195 -1.09 -14.46 -6.30
CA ASP A 195 -0.23 -15.60 -6.64
C ASP A 195 -0.75 -16.47 -7.81
N PHE A 196 -2.00 -16.27 -8.25
CA PHE A 196 -2.69 -17.16 -9.19
C PHE A 196 -3.24 -16.49 -10.47
N ILE A 197 -3.16 -15.17 -10.63
CA ILE A 197 -3.59 -14.48 -11.87
C ILE A 197 -2.55 -13.40 -12.21
N PRO A 198 -2.03 -13.33 -13.45
CA PRO A 198 -1.17 -12.21 -13.87
C PRO A 198 -1.90 -10.87 -13.65
N PRO A 199 -1.17 -9.77 -13.41
CA PRO A 199 -1.79 -8.49 -13.11
C PRO A 199 -2.77 -8.08 -14.21
N VAL A 200 -4.04 -7.91 -13.83
CA VAL A 200 -5.10 -7.44 -14.73
C VAL A 200 -5.38 -5.99 -14.38
N ARG A 201 -5.09 -5.08 -15.30
CA ARG A 201 -5.57 -3.69 -15.24
C ARG A 201 -6.99 -3.64 -15.78
N CYS A 202 -7.90 -3.08 -14.99
CA CYS A 202 -9.28 -2.84 -15.38
C CYS A 202 -9.57 -1.34 -15.23
N GLN A 203 -10.25 -0.76 -16.22
CA GLN A 203 -10.77 0.61 -16.11
C GLN A 203 -12.16 0.56 -15.51
N TYR A 204 -12.43 1.41 -14.51
CA TYR A 204 -13.74 1.58 -13.92
C TYR A 204 -14.43 2.80 -14.54
N THR A 205 -15.47 2.57 -15.36
CA THR A 205 -16.38 3.63 -15.77
C THR A 205 -17.55 3.70 -14.81
N ALA A 206 -17.62 4.74 -13.98
CA ALA A 206 -18.76 4.97 -13.09
C ALA A 206 -20.05 5.22 -13.89
N GLY A 207 -21.02 4.32 -13.77
CA GLY A 207 -22.36 4.44 -14.38
C GLY A 207 -23.36 3.48 -13.71
N PRO A 208 -24.68 3.73 -13.81
CA PRO A 208 -25.73 3.04 -13.02
C PRO A 208 -25.92 1.54 -13.33
N TYR A 209 -25.10 0.98 -14.23
CA TYR A 209 -24.96 -0.44 -14.48
C TYR A 209 -23.47 -0.75 -14.63
N SER A 210 -22.81 -1.10 -13.53
CA SER A 210 -21.39 -1.43 -13.50
C SER A 210 -21.16 -2.83 -14.10
N THR A 211 -20.36 -2.90 -15.16
CA THR A 211 -19.81 -4.15 -15.71
C THR A 211 -18.31 -4.02 -15.78
N ILE A 212 -17.58 -5.03 -15.31
CA ILE A 212 -16.12 -5.14 -15.46
C ILE A 212 -15.85 -5.59 -16.90
N SER A 213 -15.32 -4.70 -17.74
CA SER A 213 -14.80 -5.08 -19.05
C SER A 213 -13.29 -5.32 -18.95
N ASN A 214 -12.84 -6.54 -19.26
CA ASN A 214 -11.42 -6.81 -19.46
C ASN A 214 -10.91 -5.91 -20.61
N GLY A 215 -9.90 -5.08 -20.32
CA GLY A 215 -9.22 -4.29 -21.34
C GLY A 215 -8.69 -5.18 -22.46
N ASP A 216 -9.02 -4.81 -23.69
CA ASP A 216 -8.73 -5.59 -24.89
C ASP A 216 -7.21 -5.79 -25.06
N ASN A 217 -6.77 -7.04 -25.09
CA ASN A 217 -5.35 -7.43 -25.08
C ASN A 217 -4.72 -7.34 -26.49
N SER A 218 -5.14 -6.33 -27.28
CA SER A 218 -4.99 -6.32 -28.74
C SER A 218 -3.88 -5.41 -29.26
N THR A 219 -2.81 -5.14 -28.50
CA THR A 219 -1.60 -4.50 -29.08
C THR A 219 -0.27 -4.98 -28.45
N ARG A 220 0.03 -6.27 -28.58
CA ARG A 220 1.43 -6.77 -28.67
C ARG A 220 1.52 -7.90 -29.68
N ARG A 221 1.30 -7.57 -30.96
CA ARG A 221 1.86 -8.34 -32.07
C ARG A 221 2.53 -7.42 -33.07
N ARG A 222 3.72 -7.87 -33.52
CA ARG A 222 4.70 -7.30 -34.46
C ARG A 222 5.87 -6.63 -33.73
N SER A 223 7.12 -6.97 -33.99
CA SER A 223 7.76 -7.62 -35.16
C SER A 223 8.93 -8.49 -34.74
#